data_AF-A0A933BUI0-F1
#
_entry.id   AF-A0A933BUI0-F1
#
_cell.length_a   1.000
_cell.length_b   1.000
_cell.length_c   1.000
_cell.angle_alpha   90.00
_cell.angle_beta   90.00
_cell.angle_gamma   90.00
#
_symmetry.space_group_name_H-M   'P 1'
#
loop_
_entity.id
_entity.type
_entity.pdbx_description
1 polymer ?
#
loop_
_entity_poly.entity_id
_entity_poly.type
_entity_poly.pdbx_seq_one_letter_code
_entity_poly.pdbx_strand_id
1 'polypeptide(L)'
;MERRCDRCGRDLPPGEPAWVLRLEAYADFDGTLRDLDAELLEAELQALLEELEEAAAGEGTTYVEEEVYLKRLYRLCRACRERWVANPLNLPLPERWE
;
A
#
# COMPACT_ATOMS: atom_id res chain seq x y z
N MET A 1 -0.14 -26.73 -12.65
CA MET A 1 -0.21 -25.34 -12.13
C MET A 1 1.02 -25.09 -11.29
N GLU A 2 2.04 -24.47 -11.88
CA GLU A 2 3.23 -24.06 -11.16
C GLU A 2 2.90 -22.81 -10.33
N ARG A 3 3.13 -22.89 -9.02
CA ARG A 3 2.95 -21.77 -8.10
C ARG A 3 4.33 -21.16 -7.91
N ARG A 4 4.52 -19.85 -8.06
CA ARG A 4 5.81 -19.20 -7.82
C ARG A 4 5.78 -18.31 -6.59
N CYS A 5 6.96 -18.11 -6.00
CA CYS A 5 7.17 -17.14 -4.94
C CYS A 5 7.35 -15.75 -5.54
N ASP A 6 6.51 -14.79 -5.19
CA ASP A 6 6.53 -13.44 -5.77
C ASP A 6 7.78 -12.64 -5.38
N ARG A 7 8.46 -13.02 -4.29
CA ARG A 7 9.67 -12.34 -3.82
C ARG A 7 10.96 -12.85 -4.47
N CYS A 8 11.11 -14.17 -4.61
CA CYS A 8 12.38 -14.77 -5.08
C CYS A 8 12.26 -15.54 -6.40
N GLY A 9 11.07 -15.61 -6.99
CA GLY A 9 10.81 -16.31 -8.25
C GLY A 9 10.81 -17.84 -8.17
N ARG A 10 11.21 -18.43 -7.04
CA ARG A 10 11.29 -19.90 -6.88
C ARG A 10 9.95 -20.58 -7.12
N ASP A 11 9.97 -21.69 -7.86
CA ASP A 11 8.83 -22.59 -8.02
C ASP A 11 8.47 -23.32 -6.72
N LEU A 12 7.17 -23.39 -6.45
CA LEU A 12 6.55 -24.04 -5.31
C LEU A 12 5.84 -25.31 -5.81
N PRO A 13 6.51 -26.47 -5.74
CA PRO A 13 5.95 -27.72 -6.26
C PRO A 13 4.64 -28.11 -5.55
N PRO A 14 3.85 -29.00 -6.16
CA PRO A 14 2.70 -29.60 -5.50
C PRO A 14 3.11 -30.24 -4.16
N GLY A 15 2.31 -30.04 -3.11
CA GLY A 15 2.58 -30.57 -1.77
C GLY A 15 3.46 -29.66 -0.88
N GLU A 16 4.24 -28.73 -1.45
CA GLU A 16 4.94 -27.74 -0.63
C GLU A 16 3.94 -26.66 -0.14
N PRO A 17 3.97 -26.28 1.16
CA PRO A 17 3.16 -25.19 1.66
C PRO A 17 3.58 -23.87 1.00
N ALA A 18 2.58 -23.07 0.63
CA ALA A 18 2.76 -21.71 0.15
C ALA A 18 2.02 -20.76 1.11
N TRP A 19 2.61 -19.61 1.40
CA TRP A 19 2.01 -18.60 2.26
C TRP A 19 1.38 -17.53 1.40
N VAL A 20 0.13 -17.16 1.69
CA VAL A 20 -0.52 -16.01 1.07
C VAL A 20 -0.40 -14.84 2.04
N LEU A 21 0.38 -13.83 1.66
CA LEU A 21 0.51 -12.57 2.36
C LEU A 21 -0.53 -11.59 1.81
N ARG A 22 -1.39 -11.07 2.68
CA ARG A 22 -2.32 -9.99 2.35
C ARG A 22 -1.81 -8.71 2.98
N LEU A 23 -1.44 -7.74 2.14
CA LEU A 23 -1.09 -6.40 2.55
C LEU A 23 -2.32 -5.52 2.35
N GLU A 24 -2.68 -4.79 3.41
CA GLU A 24 -3.81 -3.87 3.42
C GLU A 24 -3.33 -2.57 4.09
N ALA A 25 -3.46 -1.46 3.40
CA ALA A 25 -3.17 -0.13 3.91
C ALA A 25 -4.35 0.79 3.60
N TYR A 26 -4.63 1.71 4.51
CA TYR A 26 -5.70 2.68 4.38
C TYR A 26 -5.21 4.01 4.94
N ALA A 27 -5.75 5.12 4.41
CA ALA A 27 -5.45 6.45 4.91
C ALA A 27 -5.89 6.59 6.39
N ASP A 28 -4.98 7.06 7.23
CA ASP A 28 -5.24 7.38 8.64
C ASP A 28 -5.34 8.91 8.78
N PHE A 29 -6.55 9.44 8.57
CA PHE A 29 -6.81 10.87 8.70
C PHE A 29 -7.01 11.22 10.18
N ASP A 30 -6.16 12.11 10.69
CA ASP A 30 -6.12 12.51 12.11
C ASP A 30 -7.26 13.47 12.53
N GLY A 31 -8.09 13.90 11.57
CA GLY A 31 -9.20 14.82 11.81
C GLY A 31 -8.80 16.29 11.88
N THR A 32 -7.52 16.62 11.69
CA THR A 32 -7.05 18.00 11.76
C THR A 32 -7.26 18.68 10.42
N LEU A 33 -8.21 19.61 10.38
CA LEU A 33 -8.31 20.58 9.29
C LEU A 33 -7.48 21.81 9.66
N ARG A 34 -6.70 22.33 8.70
CA ARG A 34 -6.00 23.61 8.91
C ARG A 34 -7.05 24.71 8.98
N ASP A 35 -6.90 25.64 9.93
CA ASP A 35 -7.66 26.88 9.94
C ASP A 35 -7.19 27.74 8.77
N LEU A 36 -7.80 27.52 7.62
CA LEU A 36 -7.63 28.35 6.44
C LEU A 36 -8.63 29.50 6.53
N ASP A 37 -8.25 30.68 6.04
CA ASP A 37 -9.23 31.74 5.83
C ASP A 37 -10.31 31.24 4.84
N ALA A 38 -11.52 31.80 4.92
CA ALA A 38 -12.65 31.28 4.16
C ALA A 38 -12.44 31.33 2.64
N GLU A 39 -11.68 32.30 2.14
CA GLU A 39 -11.41 32.49 0.71
C GLU A 39 -10.38 31.45 0.21
N LEU A 40 -9.35 31.16 1.03
CA LEU A 40 -8.32 30.15 0.78
C LEU A 40 -8.89 28.74 0.90
N LEU A 41 -9.78 28.50 1.87
CA LEU A 41 -10.49 27.22 2.01
C LEU A 41 -11.36 26.93 0.79
N GLU A 42 -12.09 27.94 0.30
CA GLU A 42 -12.95 27.78 -0.89
C GLU A 42 -12.11 27.52 -2.15
N ALA A 43 -10.98 28.20 -2.31
CA ALA A 43 -10.04 27.96 -3.41
C ALA A 43 -9.38 26.57 -3.35
N GLU A 44 -8.91 26.12 -2.17
CA GLU A 44 -8.33 24.79 -1.99
C GLU A 44 -9.36 23.68 -2.19
N LEU A 45 -10.59 23.87 -1.71
CA LEU A 45 -11.68 22.92 -1.92
C LEU A 45 -12.03 22.80 -3.40
N GLN A 46 -12.11 23.93 -4.11
CA GLN A 46 -12.39 23.95 -5.55
C GLN A 46 -11.28 23.25 -6.34
N ALA A 47 -10.01 23.49 -6.01
CA ALA A 47 -8.87 22.81 -6.62
C ALA A 47 -8.90 21.29 -6.37
N LEU A 48 -9.19 20.87 -5.14
CA LEU A 48 -9.32 19.44 -4.81
C LEU A 48 -10.47 18.77 -5.57
N LEU A 49 -11.62 19.47 -5.73
CA LEU A 49 -12.75 18.97 -6.51
C LEU A 49 -12.39 18.83 -7.99
N GLU A 50 -11.68 19.80 -8.57
CA GLU A 50 -11.19 19.73 -9.95
C GLU A 50 -10.21 18.56 -10.15
N GLU A 51 -9.26 18.36 -9.23
CA GLU A 51 -8.34 17.22 -9.26
C GLU A 51 -9.08 15.87 -9.20
N LEU A 52 -10.11 15.77 -8.35
CA LEU A 52 -10.95 14.57 -8.25
C LEU A 52 -11.80 14.35 -9.51
N GLU A 53 -12.34 15.41 -10.12
CA GLU A 53 -13.10 15.33 -11.37
C GLU A 53 -12.22 14.93 -12.55
N GLU A 54 -11.00 15.46 -12.66
CA GLU A 54 -10.01 15.07 -13.66
C GLU A 54 -9.56 13.62 -13.49
N ALA A 55 -9.29 13.20 -12.25
CA ALA A 55 -8.97 11.81 -11.94
C ALA A 55 -10.15 10.86 -12.25
N ALA A 56 -11.38 11.29 -12.00
CA ALA A 56 -12.59 10.51 -12.28
C ALA A 56 -12.93 10.44 -13.78
N ALA A 57 -12.57 11.46 -14.57
CA ALA A 57 -12.82 11.51 -16.01
C ALA A 57 -11.82 10.66 -16.85
N GLY A 58 -10.65 10.32 -16.29
CA GLY A 58 -9.66 9.42 -16.89
C GLY A 58 -9.71 7.98 -16.38
N GLU A 59 -8.65 7.18 -16.61
CA GLU A 59 -8.43 5.88 -15.91
C GLU A 59 -8.13 6.06 -14.39
N GLY A 60 -8.28 7.27 -13.86
CA GLY A 60 -7.78 7.74 -12.56
C GLY A 60 -8.62 7.37 -11.35
N THR A 61 -9.77 6.71 -11.50
CA THR A 61 -10.51 6.14 -10.35
C THR A 61 -9.66 5.10 -9.61
N THR A 62 -8.85 4.32 -10.32
CA THR A 62 -7.92 3.36 -9.71
C THR A 62 -6.78 4.01 -8.94
N TYR A 63 -6.28 5.16 -9.39
CA TYR A 63 -5.18 5.87 -8.72
C TYR A 63 -5.64 6.51 -7.40
N VAL A 64 -6.80 7.17 -7.40
CA VAL A 64 -7.38 7.75 -6.16
C VAL A 64 -7.75 6.67 -5.15
N GLU A 65 -8.28 5.54 -5.62
CA GLU A 65 -8.57 4.40 -4.75
C GLU A 65 -7.31 3.81 -4.11
N GLU A 66 -6.17 3.72 -4.83
CA GLU A 66 -4.92 3.20 -4.29
C GLU A 66 -4.26 4.12 -3.25
N GLU A 67 -4.47 5.44 -3.35
CA GLU A 67 -3.98 6.41 -2.37
C GLU A 67 -4.77 6.38 -1.05
N VAL A 68 -6.07 6.05 -1.12
CA VAL A 68 -6.93 5.92 0.08
C VAL A 68 -6.92 4.50 0.63
N TYR A 69 -6.85 3.48 -0.23
CA TYR A 69 -6.95 2.06 0.10
C TYR A 69 -6.10 1.18 -0.82
N LEU A 70 -5.07 0.58 -0.26
CA LEU A 70 -4.20 -0.36 -0.96
C LEU A 70 -4.44 -1.78 -0.45
N LYS A 71 -4.84 -2.69 -1.36
CA LYS A 71 -4.88 -4.12 -1.08
C LYS A 71 -4.04 -4.90 -2.07
N ARG A 72 -3.07 -5.68 -1.57
CA ARG A 72 -2.21 -6.55 -2.37
C ARG A 72 -2.16 -7.97 -1.79
N LEU A 73 -2.03 -8.94 -2.68
CA LEU A 73 -1.87 -10.35 -2.34
C LEU A 73 -0.57 -10.86 -2.95
N TYR A 74 0.25 -11.49 -2.11
CA TYR A 74 1.50 -12.10 -2.51
C TYR A 74 1.54 -13.57 -2.08
N ARG A 75 2.18 -14.40 -2.88
CA ARG A 75 2.50 -15.78 -2.57
C ARG A 75 3.98 -15.91 -2.25
N LEU A 76 4.30 -16.40 -1.06
CA LEU A 76 5.67 -16.53 -0.58
C LEU A 76 6.01 -17.99 -0.29
N CYS A 77 7.28 -18.36 -0.52
CA CYS A 77 7.88 -19.56 0.06
C CYS A 77 8.17 -19.37 1.55
N ARG A 78 8.48 -20.45 2.26
CA ARG A 78 8.74 -20.43 3.71
C ARG A 78 9.79 -19.40 4.10
N ALA A 79 10.94 -19.45 3.43
CA ALA A 79 12.08 -18.58 3.73
C ALA A 79 11.77 -17.10 3.44
N CYS A 80 11.02 -16.80 2.38
CA CYS A 80 10.61 -15.43 2.07
C CYS A 80 9.58 -14.90 3.08
N ARG A 81 8.66 -15.75 3.54
CA ARG A 81 7.72 -15.41 4.61
C ARG A 81 8.44 -15.11 5.92
N GLU A 82 9.41 -15.93 6.32
CA GLU A 82 10.22 -15.71 7.53
C GLU A 82 10.98 -14.37 7.47
N ARG A 83 11.58 -14.05 6.31
CA ARG A 83 12.26 -12.76 6.10
C ARG A 83 11.31 -11.56 6.16
N TRP A 84 10.15 -11.66 5.52
CA TRP A 84 9.17 -10.56 5.52
C TRP A 84 8.65 -10.29 6.93
N VAL A 85 8.32 -11.35 7.69
CA VAL A 85 7.85 -11.21 9.08
C VAL A 85 8.92 -10.59 9.99
N ALA A 86 10.20 -10.86 9.74
CA ALA A 86 11.30 -10.30 10.54
C ALA A 86 11.50 -8.79 10.33
N ASN A 87 11.23 -8.27 9.13
CA ASN A 87 11.38 -6.85 8.82
C ASN A 87 10.37 -6.42 7.74
N PRO A 88 9.08 -6.27 8.09
CA PRO A 88 8.03 -5.98 7.13
C PRO A 88 8.15 -4.57 6.52
N LEU A 89 8.78 -3.64 7.24
CA LEU A 89 8.99 -2.26 6.81
C LEU A 89 10.32 -2.07 6.04
N ASN A 90 11.12 -3.14 5.91
CA ASN A 90 12.44 -3.10 5.25
C ASN A 90 13.34 -1.95 5.76
N LEU A 91 13.27 -1.65 7.07
CA LEU A 91 14.09 -0.62 7.69
C LEU A 91 15.51 -1.14 7.95
N PRO A 92 16.55 -0.29 7.91
CA PRO A 92 17.88 -0.68 8.36
C PRO A 92 17.82 -1.14 9.81
N LEU A 93 18.58 -2.19 10.14
CA LEU A 93 18.71 -2.63 11.52
C LEU A 93 19.47 -1.55 12.31
N PRO A 94 19.01 -1.16 13.50
CA PRO A 94 19.72 -0.20 14.32
C PRO A 94 21.11 -0.76 14.67
N GLU A 95 22.15 0.05 14.50
CA GLU A 95 23.54 -0.36 14.81
C GLU A 95 23.71 -0.63 16.31
N ARG A 96 22.90 0.02 17.15
CA ARG A 96 22.78 -0.18 18.60
C ARG A 96 21.33 0.05 19.02
N TRP A 97 20.84 -0.79 19.92
CA TRP A 97 19.57 -0.57 20.63
C TRP A 97 19.90 0.36 21.80
N GLU A 98 19.56 1.64 21.69
CA GLU A 98 19.60 2.59 22.82
C GLU A 98 18.26 2.59 23.57
#